data_AF-A0A9P7E1I3-F1
#
_entry.id   AF-A0A9P7E1I3-F1
#
_cell.length_a   1.000
_cell.length_b   1.000
_cell.length_c   1.000
_cell.angle_alpha   90.00
_cell.angle_beta   90.00
_cell.angle_gamma   90.00
#
_symmetry.space_group_name_H-M   'P 1'
#
loop_
_entity.id
_entity.type
_entity.pdbx_description
1 polymer ?
#
loop_
_entity_poly.entity_id
_entity_poly.type
_entity_poly.pdbx_seq_one_letter_code
_entity_poly.pdbx_strand_id
1 'polypeptide(L)'
;LFFYMQQLPGCRPKWQCMKLKLKGYKSEQPIHLIWRDRLEVTKQLFTNPIYARHMCYDPHHIYQGQEHQFREFWTSDDAWKIQDQLPEGATIVPIIAASDKTPVTRHTGGLEMHPLFLTIGNIQADVHMKATLEV
;
A
#
# COMPACT_ATOMS: atom_id res chain seq x y z
N LEU A 1 4.45 -20.75 -3.35
CA LEU A 1 3.82 -19.46 -3.01
C LEU A 1 3.29 -18.69 -4.23
N PHE A 2 4.09 -18.42 -5.27
CA PHE A 2 3.65 -17.68 -6.47
C PHE A 2 2.47 -18.32 -7.24
N PHE A 3 2.38 -19.65 -7.30
CA PHE A 3 1.28 -20.36 -7.97
C PHE A 3 -0.05 -20.33 -7.21
N TYR A 4 -0.03 -20.33 -5.88
CA TYR A 4 -1.25 -20.28 -5.06
C TYR A 4 -1.96 -18.92 -5.19
N MET A 5 -1.18 -17.83 -5.29
CA MET A 5 -1.73 -16.50 -5.54
C MET A 5 -2.44 -16.38 -6.89
N GLN A 6 -2.13 -17.24 -7.88
CA GLN A 6 -2.79 -17.24 -9.20
C GLN A 6 -4.18 -17.89 -9.17
N GLN A 7 -4.51 -18.66 -8.12
CA GLN A 7 -5.75 -19.42 -8.00
C GLN A 7 -6.83 -18.71 -7.18
N LEU A 8 -6.52 -17.56 -6.54
CA LEU A 8 -7.51 -16.81 -5.77
C LEU A 8 -8.52 -16.14 -6.72
N PRO A 9 -9.84 -16.36 -6.52
CA PRO A 9 -10.87 -15.74 -7.35
C PRO A 9 -10.90 -14.23 -7.12
N GLY A 10 -10.57 -13.48 -8.17
CA GLY A 10 -10.58 -12.02 -8.20
C GLY A 10 -9.79 -11.49 -9.39
N CYS A 11 -10.37 -10.61 -10.20
CA CYS A 11 -9.65 -9.94 -11.28
C CYS A 11 -8.44 -9.22 -10.71
N ARG A 12 -7.22 -9.69 -11.03
CA ARG A 12 -6.01 -8.94 -10.68
C ARG A 12 -6.05 -7.57 -11.38
N PRO A 13 -5.75 -6.48 -10.67
CA PRO A 13 -5.69 -5.16 -11.28
C PRO A 13 -4.71 -5.18 -12.44
N LYS A 14 -5.17 -4.74 -13.61
CA LYS A 14 -4.38 -4.83 -14.84
C LYS A 14 -3.31 -3.75 -14.85
N TRP A 15 -2.12 -4.09 -15.34
CA TRP A 15 -1.11 -3.10 -15.65
C TRP A 15 -1.57 -2.21 -16.79
N GLN A 16 -1.35 -0.92 -16.62
CA GLN A 16 -1.61 0.14 -17.57
C GLN A 16 -0.32 0.92 -17.82
N CYS A 17 -0.20 1.51 -19.00
CA CYS A 17 0.94 2.34 -19.36
C CYS A 17 0.43 3.63 -20.00
N MET A 18 0.95 4.77 -19.55
CA MET A 18 0.66 6.07 -20.17
C MET A 18 1.93 6.91 -20.29
N LYS A 19 1.96 7.79 -21.30
CA LYS A 19 3.03 8.80 -21.43
C LYS A 19 2.69 9.99 -20.52
N LEU A 20 3.53 10.27 -19.54
CA LEU A 20 3.39 11.43 -18.67
C LEU A 20 3.82 12.70 -19.41
N LYS A 21 2.96 13.72 -19.36
CA LYS A 21 3.28 15.08 -19.82
C LYS A 21 3.25 16.00 -18.62
N LEU A 22 4.43 16.42 -18.16
CA LEU A 22 4.56 17.36 -17.05
C LEU A 22 4.54 18.79 -17.58
N LYS A 23 3.53 19.56 -17.21
CA LYS A 23 3.39 20.96 -17.64
C LYS A 23 4.58 21.77 -17.12
N GLY A 24 5.27 22.47 -18.01
CA GLY A 24 6.42 23.31 -17.65
C GLY A 24 7.78 22.60 -17.63
N TYR A 25 7.82 21.28 -17.83
CA TYR A 25 9.06 20.52 -17.90
C TYR A 25 9.25 19.93 -19.30
N LYS A 26 10.45 20.13 -19.88
CA LYS A 26 10.84 19.48 -21.12
C LYS A 26 11.62 18.22 -20.78
N SER A 27 11.09 17.06 -21.12
CA SER A 27 11.80 15.79 -21.01
C SER A 27 12.49 15.48 -22.35
N GLU A 28 13.77 15.11 -22.33
CA GLU A 28 14.50 14.71 -23.54
C GLU A 28 13.94 13.41 -24.14
N GLN A 29 13.43 12.52 -23.28
CA GLN A 29 12.74 11.30 -23.67
C GLN A 29 11.34 11.23 -23.05
N PRO A 30 10.38 10.51 -23.67
CA PRO A 30 9.06 10.33 -23.09
C PRO A 30 9.12 9.61 -21.74
N ILE A 31 8.54 10.21 -20.70
CA ILE A 31 8.38 9.54 -19.40
C ILE A 31 7.18 8.61 -19.49
N HIS A 32 7.39 7.32 -19.25
CA HIS A 32 6.35 6.31 -19.22
C HIS A 32 5.96 5.99 -17.78
N LEU A 33 4.68 6.17 -17.43
CA LEU A 33 4.10 5.71 -16.18
C LEU A 33 3.45 4.34 -16.40
N ILE A 34 3.99 3.33 -15.71
CA ILE A 34 3.42 2.00 -15.64
C ILE A 34 2.74 1.87 -14.27
N TRP A 35 1.44 1.59 -14.25
CA TRP A 35 0.63 1.66 -13.03
C TRP A 35 -0.52 0.65 -13.05
N ARG A 36 -1.19 0.48 -11.90
CA ARG A 36 -2.46 -0.26 -11.76
C ARG A 36 -3.48 0.63 -11.11
N ASP A 37 -4.77 0.39 -11.38
CA ASP A 37 -5.84 1.14 -10.74
C ASP A 37 -5.75 1.03 -9.21
N ARG A 38 -5.64 2.17 -8.54
CA ARG A 38 -5.42 2.19 -7.09
C ARG A 38 -6.58 1.55 -6.33
N LEU A 39 -7.82 1.77 -6.79
CA LEU A 39 -9.01 1.27 -6.13
C LEU A 39 -9.11 -0.25 -6.30
N GLU A 40 -8.80 -0.77 -7.48
CA GLU A 40 -8.71 -2.21 -7.72
C GLU A 40 -7.61 -2.85 -6.85
N VAL A 41 -6.44 -2.22 -6.74
CA VAL A 41 -5.34 -2.69 -5.88
C VAL A 41 -5.75 -2.68 -4.40
N THR A 42 -6.34 -1.59 -3.92
CA THR A 42 -6.84 -1.48 -2.54
C THR A 42 -7.89 -2.55 -2.25
N LYS A 43 -8.86 -2.75 -3.14
CA LYS A 43 -9.88 -3.81 -3.00
C LYS A 43 -9.22 -5.19 -2.94
N GLN A 44 -8.26 -5.45 -3.83
CA GLN A 44 -7.55 -6.73 -3.85
C GLN A 44 -6.81 -6.99 -2.54
N LEU A 45 -6.11 -5.98 -1.99
CA LEU A 45 -5.42 -6.11 -0.70
C LEU A 45 -6.40 -6.37 0.43
N PHE A 46 -7.50 -5.62 0.48
CA PHE A 46 -8.51 -5.73 1.53
C PHE A 46 -9.25 -7.07 1.50
N THR A 47 -9.53 -7.63 0.31
CA THR A 47 -10.23 -8.92 0.18
C THR A 47 -9.30 -10.13 0.20
N ASN A 48 -7.98 -9.94 0.34
CA ASN A 48 -7.04 -11.05 0.26
C ASN A 48 -7.09 -11.90 1.55
N PRO A 49 -7.49 -13.19 1.48
CA PRO A 49 -7.64 -14.03 2.66
C PRO A 49 -6.32 -14.28 3.41
N ILE A 50 -5.17 -14.08 2.76
CA ILE A 50 -3.85 -14.17 3.42
C ILE A 50 -3.75 -13.16 4.57
N TYR A 51 -4.34 -11.97 4.43
CA TYR A 51 -4.30 -10.93 5.45
C TYR A 51 -5.48 -10.99 6.42
N ALA A 52 -6.47 -11.85 6.20
CA ALA A 52 -7.72 -11.87 6.97
C ALA A 52 -7.52 -11.94 8.49
N ARG A 53 -6.48 -12.66 8.95
CA ARG A 53 -6.14 -12.81 10.38
C ARG A 53 -5.21 -11.72 10.93
N HIS A 54 -4.75 -10.82 10.07
CA HIS A 54 -3.77 -9.79 10.38
C HIS A 54 -4.25 -8.40 9.96
N MET A 55 -5.57 -8.21 9.96
CA MET A 55 -6.19 -6.93 9.66
C MET A 55 -6.83 -6.32 10.90
N CYS A 56 -6.69 -5.01 11.02
CA CYS A 56 -7.42 -4.18 11.97
C CYS A 56 -8.48 -3.37 11.21
N TYR A 57 -9.65 -3.25 11.81
CA TYR A 57 -10.84 -2.61 11.22
C TYR A 57 -11.43 -1.53 12.11
N ASP A 58 -10.91 -1.37 13.33
CA ASP A 58 -11.44 -0.43 14.31
C ASP A 58 -10.29 0.16 15.13
N PRO A 59 -10.29 1.48 15.38
CA PRO A 59 -9.28 2.12 16.20
C PRO A 59 -9.29 1.57 17.63
N HIS A 60 -8.12 1.52 18.26
CA HIS A 60 -7.98 1.04 19.63
C HIS A 60 -6.79 1.69 20.30
N HIS A 61 -6.95 2.12 21.55
CA HIS A 61 -5.85 2.68 22.32
C HIS A 61 -5.04 1.58 23.01
N ILE A 62 -3.73 1.78 23.05
CA ILE A 62 -2.80 0.90 23.78
C ILE A 62 -2.11 1.74 24.85
N TYR A 63 -2.22 1.34 26.10
CA TYR A 63 -1.60 2.07 27.21
C TYR A 63 -0.45 1.28 27.83
N GLN A 64 0.64 1.98 28.16
CA GLN A 64 1.71 1.47 29.01
C GLN A 64 1.75 2.31 30.29
N GLY A 65 1.14 1.79 31.36
CA GLY A 65 0.86 2.58 32.56
C GLY A 65 -0.17 3.67 32.26
N GLN A 66 0.20 4.94 32.43
CA GLN A 66 -0.67 6.10 32.15
C GLN A 66 -0.42 6.69 30.76
N GLU A 67 0.58 6.21 30.02
CA GLU A 67 0.97 6.78 28.73
C GLU A 67 0.30 6.04 27.57
N HIS A 68 -0.31 6.81 26.66
CA HIS A 68 -0.85 6.29 25.41
C HIS A 68 0.30 5.99 24.43
N GLN A 69 0.30 4.79 23.87
CA GLN A 69 1.33 4.31 22.95
C GLN A 69 0.81 4.30 21.51
N PHE A 70 1.47 5.07 20.66
CA PHE A 70 1.21 5.10 19.22
C PHE A 70 2.18 4.15 18.50
N ARG A 71 1.65 3.12 17.86
CA ARG A 71 2.45 2.13 17.10
C ARG A 71 2.05 2.05 15.64
N GLU A 72 0.74 2.02 15.38
CA GLU A 72 0.15 1.91 14.05
C GLU A 72 -0.95 2.94 13.88
N PHE A 73 -1.44 3.12 12.64
CA PHE A 73 -2.53 4.06 12.34
C PHE A 73 -3.74 3.88 13.29
N TRP A 74 -4.12 2.62 13.57
CA TRP A 74 -5.27 2.29 14.43
C TRP A 74 -5.13 2.68 15.89
N THR A 75 -3.91 2.93 16.35
CA THR A 75 -3.63 3.39 17.72
C THR A 75 -3.64 4.91 17.86
N SER A 76 -3.92 5.64 16.78
CA SER A 76 -3.96 7.10 16.81
C SER A 76 -5.34 7.65 17.17
N ASP A 77 -5.35 8.78 17.86
CA ASP A 77 -6.57 9.54 18.15
C ASP A 77 -7.26 10.00 16.84
N ASP A 78 -6.49 10.20 15.77
CA ASP A 78 -7.03 10.63 14.47
C ASP A 78 -7.80 9.49 13.77
N ALA A 79 -7.37 8.24 13.93
CA ALA A 79 -8.13 7.10 13.41
C ALA A 79 -9.52 7.03 14.06
N TRP A 80 -9.62 7.27 15.38
CA TRP A 80 -10.90 7.40 16.09
C TRP A 80 -11.78 8.50 15.52
N LYS A 81 -11.25 9.73 15.43
CA LYS A 81 -12.01 10.88 14.92
C LYS A 81 -12.56 10.66 13.52
N ILE A 82 -11.82 9.97 12.65
CA ILE A 82 -12.26 9.65 11.29
C ILE A 82 -13.32 8.55 11.34
N GLN A 83 -13.14 7.52 12.17
CA GLN A 83 -14.02 6.35 12.22
C GLN A 83 -15.40 6.74 12.78
N ASP A 84 -15.44 7.63 13.75
CA ASP A 84 -16.68 8.19 14.34
C ASP A 84 -17.53 8.98 13.33
N GLN A 85 -16.95 9.43 12.21
CA GLN A 85 -17.68 10.14 11.15
C GLN A 85 -18.27 9.20 10.08
N LEU A 86 -17.95 7.90 10.14
CA LEU A 86 -18.41 6.91 9.17
C LEU A 86 -19.75 6.29 9.59
N PRO A 87 -20.57 5.86 8.62
CA PRO A 87 -21.81 5.14 8.93
C PRO A 87 -21.51 3.80 9.61
N GLU A 88 -22.49 3.30 10.37
CA GLU A 88 -22.40 2.00 11.01
C GLU A 88 -22.08 0.89 10.01
N GLY A 89 -21.13 0.02 10.35
CA GLY A 89 -20.64 -1.06 9.50
C GLY A 89 -19.58 -0.65 8.45
N ALA A 90 -19.23 0.63 8.34
CA ALA A 90 -18.08 1.06 7.54
C ALA A 90 -16.78 1.07 8.36
N THR A 91 -15.66 0.86 7.69
CA THR A 91 -14.31 0.93 8.27
C THR A 91 -13.40 1.79 7.40
N ILE A 92 -12.47 2.50 8.02
CA ILE A 92 -11.44 3.25 7.29
C ILE A 92 -10.51 2.26 6.58
N VAL A 93 -10.07 2.63 5.38
CA VAL A 93 -8.98 1.94 4.67
C VAL A 93 -7.83 2.91 4.45
N PRO A 94 -6.87 3.02 5.40
CA PRO A 94 -5.76 3.94 5.26
C PRO A 94 -4.86 3.51 4.11
N ILE A 95 -4.43 4.44 3.26
CA ILE A 95 -3.50 4.15 2.15
C ILE A 95 -2.10 4.57 2.58
N ILE A 96 -1.17 3.61 2.56
CA ILE A 96 0.25 3.86 2.80
C ILE A 96 0.96 3.77 1.46
N ALA A 97 1.66 4.82 1.07
CA ALA A 97 2.43 4.88 -0.16
C ALA A 97 3.88 5.26 0.13
N ALA A 98 4.81 4.57 -0.53
CA ALA A 98 6.24 4.82 -0.38
C ALA A 98 6.89 4.81 -1.76
N SER A 99 7.79 5.76 -2.02
CA SER A 99 8.60 5.77 -3.24
C SER A 99 10.05 5.58 -2.88
N ASP A 100 10.73 4.76 -3.66
CA ASP A 100 12.17 4.59 -3.57
C ASP A 100 12.79 4.71 -4.97
N LYS A 101 14.04 5.13 -5.04
CA LYS A 101 14.81 5.21 -6.28
C LYS A 101 15.56 3.91 -6.46
N THR A 102 15.21 3.16 -7.50
CA THR A 102 15.81 1.85 -7.78
C THR A 102 16.62 1.90 -9.09
N PRO A 103 17.91 1.55 -9.09
CA PRO A 103 18.67 1.37 -10.31
C PRO A 103 18.19 0.10 -11.03
N VAL A 104 17.72 0.23 -12.27
CA VAL A 104 17.18 -0.90 -13.06
C VAL A 104 18.30 -1.74 -13.66
N THR A 105 19.42 -1.11 -14.00
CA THR A 105 20.57 -1.76 -14.62
C THR A 105 21.84 -1.43 -13.84
N ARG A 106 22.45 -2.43 -13.20
CA ARG A 106 23.70 -2.23 -12.44
C ARG A 106 24.96 -2.08 -13.31
N HIS A 107 24.92 -2.48 -14.60
CA HIS A 107 26.14 -2.55 -15.43
C HIS A 107 26.00 -2.09 -16.89
N THR A 108 24.83 -1.70 -17.39
CA THR A 108 24.68 -1.22 -18.78
C THR A 108 23.43 -0.35 -18.91
N GLY A 109 23.60 0.96 -19.08
CA GLY A 109 22.52 1.86 -19.52
C GLY A 109 22.02 2.91 -18.51
N GLY A 110 22.44 2.86 -17.24
CA GLY A 110 22.14 3.91 -16.25
C GLY A 110 20.64 4.18 -16.04
N LEU A 111 19.78 3.21 -16.35
CA LEU A 111 18.33 3.38 -16.27
C LEU A 111 17.90 3.34 -14.81
N GLU A 112 17.22 4.39 -14.37
CA GLU A 112 16.67 4.51 -13.02
C GLU A 112 15.14 4.49 -13.09
N MET A 113 14.53 3.72 -12.18
CA MET A 113 13.10 3.74 -11.96
C MET A 113 12.81 4.29 -10.58
N HIS A 114 11.71 5.01 -10.48
CA HIS A 114 11.17 5.53 -9.23
C HIS A 114 9.83 4.83 -8.96
N PRO A 115 9.83 3.57 -8.50
CA PRO A 115 8.59 2.92 -8.13
C PRO A 115 7.86 3.69 -7.03
N LEU A 116 6.53 3.66 -7.10
CA LEU A 116 5.63 3.99 -6.00
C LEU A 116 4.96 2.70 -5.57
N PHE A 117 5.21 2.29 -4.33
CA PHE A 117 4.56 1.17 -3.68
C PHE A 117 3.32 1.66 -2.94
N LEU A 118 2.30 0.80 -2.87
CA LEU A 118 1.05 1.06 -2.17
C LEU A 118 0.64 -0.17 -1.35
N THR A 119 0.30 0.06 -0.09
CA THR A 119 -0.35 -0.91 0.79
C THR A 119 -1.48 -0.23 1.57
N ILE A 120 -2.23 -1.01 2.37
CA ILE A 120 -3.28 -0.49 3.24
C ILE A 120 -2.85 -0.60 4.71
N GLY A 121 -3.20 0.41 5.51
CA GLY A 121 -2.91 0.45 6.95
C GLY A 121 -3.78 -0.51 7.78
N ASN A 122 -4.78 -1.16 7.17
CA ASN A 122 -5.51 -2.24 7.84
C ASN A 122 -4.60 -3.43 8.13
N ILE A 123 -3.61 -3.71 7.28
CA ILE A 123 -2.68 -4.82 7.47
C ILE A 123 -1.67 -4.45 8.56
N GLN A 124 -1.53 -5.30 9.58
CA GLN A 124 -0.60 -5.10 10.69
C GLN A 124 0.84 -4.97 10.19
N ALA A 125 1.61 -4.09 10.83
CA ALA A 125 2.96 -3.73 10.38
C ALA A 125 3.95 -4.90 10.48
N ASP A 126 3.74 -5.85 11.39
CA ASP A 126 4.58 -7.04 11.54
C ASP A 126 4.48 -7.98 10.31
N VAL A 127 3.32 -8.02 9.65
CA VAL A 127 3.13 -8.74 8.39
C VAL A 127 3.85 -8.06 7.24
N HIS A 128 3.88 -6.72 7.22
CA HIS A 128 4.67 -5.99 6.21
C HIS A 128 6.17 -6.29 6.34
N MET A 129 6.71 -6.41 7.56
CA MET A 129 8.14 -6.64 7.78
C MET A 129 8.60 -8.07 7.46
N LYS A 130 7.73 -9.08 7.58
CA LYS A 130 8.10 -10.48 7.27
C LYS A 130 8.31 -10.75 5.79
N ALA A 131 7.64 -10.01 4.90
CA ALA A 131 7.84 -10.15 3.45
C ALA A 131 9.20 -9.63 2.96
N THR A 132 9.88 -8.79 3.75
CA THR A 132 11.16 -8.18 3.39
C THR A 132 12.38 -9.02 3.79
N LEU A 133 12.20 -10.02 4.68
CA LEU A 133 13.28 -10.86 5.20
C LEU A 133 13.63 -12.06 4.30
N GLU A 134 12.87 -12.31 3.24
CA GLU A 134 13.13 -13.38 2.26
C GLU A 134 13.63 -12.85 0.89
N VAL A 135 14.22 -11.65 0.87
CA VAL A 135 14.89 -11.09 -0.33
C VAL A 135 16.40 -11.21 -0.22
#